data_AF-A0A4V2BBJ6-F1
#
_entry.id   AF-A0A4V2BBJ6-F1
#
_cell.length_a   1.000
_cell.length_b   1.000
_cell.length_c   1.000
_cell.angle_alpha   90.00
_cell.angle_beta   90.00
_cell.angle_gamma   90.00
#
_symmetry.space_group_name_H-M   'P 1'
#
loop_
_entity.id
_entity.type
_entity.pdbx_description
1 polymer ?
#
loop_
_entity_poly.entity_id
_entity_poly.type
_entity_poly.pdbx_seq_one_letter_code
_entity_poly.pdbx_strand_id
1 'polypeptide(L)'
;MRANKSLLRNSLFLAAALLIPPFASAELKDKKGPDPSPGKEQNAPYEFDYEFGRPIRPGEITYNEYRAKQAAIGAKTYGLDPAAVGDGMDTWHWWVGVDNPGFWQDLTKITGGKHNFTNLRIDFFRMLMTVPRKDRFTKLGLINDPDSVAAEKPDQFGLMIDRMKDGTLRWDPEKFGYSSGVIGLQLFKNEKFDPKHWSAPEYLANPAAFEPPYKVGMACAFCHIGFNPLNPPKNPTEPEWINLNSSIGNQFLREGLI
;
A
#
# COMPACT_ATOMS: atom_id res chain seq x y z
N MET A 1 -21.19 -55.30 -28.55
CA MET A 1 -22.04 -55.88 -27.49
C MET A 1 -22.41 -54.76 -26.53
N ARG A 2 -23.70 -54.39 -26.48
CA ARG A 2 -24.70 -54.71 -25.43
C ARG A 2 -24.58 -53.81 -24.19
N ALA A 3 -25.66 -53.07 -23.95
CA ALA A 3 -25.85 -52.18 -22.81
C ALA A 3 -26.69 -52.84 -21.70
N ASN A 4 -26.67 -52.20 -20.52
CA ASN A 4 -27.72 -52.17 -19.49
C ASN A 4 -27.43 -50.89 -18.66
N LYS A 5 -28.31 -49.91 -18.37
CA LYS A 5 -29.78 -49.81 -18.26
C LYS A 5 -30.36 -50.90 -17.34
N SER A 6 -31.19 -50.66 -16.32
CA SER A 6 -31.76 -49.47 -15.65
C SER A 6 -32.25 -49.93 -14.23
N LEU A 7 -32.86 -49.20 -13.30
CA LEU A 7 -33.55 -47.89 -13.23
C LEU A 7 -32.94 -47.04 -12.07
N LEU A 8 -33.32 -45.79 -11.70
CA LEU A 8 -34.53 -44.94 -11.80
C LEU A 8 -35.72 -45.25 -10.85
N ARG A 9 -35.75 -44.59 -9.67
CA ARG A 9 -36.93 -43.95 -9.03
C ARG A 9 -36.50 -43.21 -7.75
N ASN A 10 -36.57 -41.87 -7.76
CA ASN A 10 -37.66 -41.05 -7.21
C ASN A 10 -37.74 -41.04 -5.67
N SER A 11 -37.28 -39.93 -5.08
CA SER A 11 -37.89 -39.28 -3.92
C SER A 11 -37.56 -37.79 -3.97
N LEU A 12 -38.57 -36.93 -4.03
CA LEU A 12 -38.43 -35.48 -3.93
C LEU A 12 -37.92 -35.12 -2.53
N PHE A 13 -37.04 -34.13 -2.43
CA PHE A 13 -37.01 -33.25 -1.25
C PHE A 13 -36.95 -31.78 -1.68
N LEU A 14 -37.68 -30.96 -0.92
CA LEU A 14 -38.08 -29.61 -1.28
C LEU A 14 -36.90 -28.64 -1.43
N ALA A 15 -37.02 -27.76 -2.44
CA ALA A 15 -36.33 -26.48 -2.41
C ALA A 15 -36.97 -25.59 -1.33
N ALA A 16 -36.16 -25.11 -0.38
CA ALA A 16 -36.53 -24.04 0.52
C ALA A 16 -35.77 -22.77 0.13
N ALA A 17 -36.42 -21.91 -0.66
CA ALA A 17 -35.88 -20.60 -0.98
C ALA A 17 -36.00 -19.70 0.27
N LEU A 18 -34.86 -19.34 0.88
CA LEU A 18 -34.86 -18.22 1.82
C LEU A 18 -34.98 -16.91 1.04
N LEU A 19 -36.20 -16.35 1.05
CA LEU A 19 -36.48 -14.99 0.66
C LEU A 19 -35.76 -14.01 1.60
N ILE A 20 -34.62 -13.47 1.15
CA ILE A 20 -34.03 -12.28 1.75
C ILE A 20 -34.77 -11.07 1.15
N PRO A 21 -35.37 -10.18 1.98
CA PRO A 21 -36.13 -9.05 1.48
C PRO A 21 -35.23 -8.02 0.77
N PRO A 22 -35.73 -7.31 -0.25
CA PRO A 22 -34.96 -6.31 -1.00
C PRO A 22 -34.83 -5.01 -0.20
N PHE A 23 -33.94 -4.97 0.79
CA PHE A 23 -33.54 -3.72 1.43
C PHE A 23 -32.60 -2.92 0.54
N ALA A 24 -33.24 -2.14 -0.35
CA ALA A 24 -32.78 -0.91 -0.97
C ALA A 24 -31.26 -0.63 -0.98
N SER A 25 -30.58 -0.99 -2.08
CA SER A 25 -29.25 -0.47 -2.45
C SER A 25 -29.30 1.01 -2.91
N ALA A 26 -30.11 1.84 -2.25
CA ALA A 26 -30.53 3.15 -2.73
C ALA A 26 -30.54 4.23 -1.62
N GLU A 27 -29.41 4.43 -0.93
CA GLU A 27 -29.21 5.65 -0.10
C GLU A 27 -27.73 5.99 0.22
N LEU A 28 -26.84 5.92 -0.80
CA LEU A 28 -25.42 6.29 -0.68
C LEU A 28 -24.92 7.27 -1.77
N LYS A 29 -25.81 8.07 -2.37
CA LYS A 29 -25.42 9.01 -3.44
C LYS A 29 -25.06 10.44 -3.00
N ASP A 30 -25.53 10.89 -1.82
CA ASP A 30 -25.41 12.31 -1.42
C ASP A 30 -24.88 12.54 0.01
N LYS A 31 -24.23 11.55 0.63
CA LYS A 31 -23.62 11.70 1.96
C LYS A 31 -22.13 12.00 1.82
N LYS A 32 -21.75 13.26 2.11
CA LYS A 32 -20.35 13.68 2.30
C LYS A 32 -19.69 12.72 3.30
N GLY A 33 -18.50 12.21 2.98
CA GLY A 33 -17.78 11.28 3.85
C GLY A 33 -17.57 11.87 5.26
N PRO A 34 -17.57 11.04 6.31
CA PRO A 34 -17.46 11.52 7.69
C PRO A 34 -16.12 12.27 7.91
N ASP A 35 -16.17 13.35 8.67
CA ASP A 35 -14.97 14.02 9.14
C ASP A 35 -14.15 13.05 10.03
N PRO A 36 -12.84 12.88 9.80
CA PRO A 36 -12.07 11.81 10.45
C PRO A 36 -11.68 12.17 11.89
N SER A 37 -12.43 11.65 12.88
CA SER A 37 -11.97 11.16 14.20
C SER A 37 -13.14 10.90 15.16
N PRO A 38 -13.02 10.04 16.20
CA PRO A 38 -11.90 9.15 16.53
C PRO A 38 -12.30 7.65 16.55
N GLY A 39 -11.57 6.82 15.80
CA GLY A 39 -11.68 5.36 15.87
C GLY A 39 -10.81 4.77 16.97
N LYS A 40 -11.14 4.99 18.26
CA LYS A 40 -10.45 4.28 19.36
C LYS A 40 -10.96 2.85 19.46
N GLU A 41 -10.26 1.91 18.81
CA GLU A 41 -10.46 0.48 19.05
C GLU A 41 -10.09 0.15 20.51
N GLN A 42 -11.08 -0.31 21.27
CA GLN A 42 -10.92 -0.55 22.71
C GLN A 42 -10.05 -1.78 23.08
N ASN A 43 -9.43 -2.45 22.09
CA ASN A 43 -8.63 -3.66 22.29
C ASN A 43 -7.29 -3.69 21.56
N ALA A 44 -6.84 -2.58 20.96
CA ALA A 44 -5.47 -2.51 20.44
C ALA A 44 -4.48 -2.50 21.63
N PRO A 45 -3.44 -3.38 21.68
CA PRO A 45 -2.50 -3.42 22.79
C PRO A 45 -1.57 -2.18 22.88
N TYR A 46 -1.65 -1.30 21.89
CA TYR A 46 -1.01 0.01 21.82
C TYR A 46 -1.93 0.96 21.03
N GLU A 47 -1.88 2.25 21.36
CA GLU A 47 -2.53 3.28 20.54
C GLU A 47 -1.70 3.47 19.26
N PHE A 48 -2.33 3.46 18.09
CA PHE A 48 -1.69 3.76 16.80
C PHE A 48 -2.28 5.04 16.25
N ASP A 49 -1.48 6.10 16.22
CA ASP A 49 -1.85 7.37 15.60
C ASP A 49 -0.93 7.66 14.40
N TYR A 50 -1.53 7.81 13.21
CA TYR A 50 -0.77 8.17 12.02
C TYR A 50 -0.70 9.69 11.91
N GLU A 51 0.42 10.25 12.36
CA GLU A 51 0.66 11.68 12.20
C GLU A 51 0.91 12.04 10.73
N PHE A 52 0.00 12.82 10.13
CA PHE A 52 0.22 13.44 8.84
C PHE A 52 1.39 14.44 8.88
N GLY A 53 1.93 14.76 7.70
CA GLY A 53 3.07 15.67 7.55
C GLY A 53 2.64 17.14 7.58
N ARG A 54 2.41 17.70 6.39
CA ARG A 54 1.95 19.09 6.20
C ARG A 54 0.76 19.14 5.23
N PRO A 55 -0.03 20.22 5.22
CA PRO A 55 -1.03 20.45 4.18
C PRO A 55 -0.44 20.49 2.76
N ILE A 56 -1.28 20.13 1.79
CA ILE A 56 -1.05 20.37 0.36
C ILE A 56 -0.86 21.88 0.12
N ARG A 57 0.14 22.26 -0.69
CA ARG A 57 0.42 23.64 -1.08
C ARG A 57 -0.29 23.99 -2.41
N PRO A 58 -0.62 25.26 -2.66
CA PRO A 58 -1.17 25.69 -3.95
C PRO A 58 -0.27 25.26 -5.12
N GLY A 59 -0.87 24.56 -6.10
CA GLY A 59 -0.16 24.05 -7.28
C GLY A 59 0.47 22.67 -7.14
N GLU A 60 0.45 22.03 -5.95
CA GLU A 60 0.83 20.62 -5.83
C GLU A 60 -0.27 19.71 -6.40
N ILE A 61 0.03 19.03 -7.50
CA ILE A 61 -0.84 17.98 -8.06
C ILE A 61 -0.83 16.79 -7.09
N THR A 62 -2.01 16.36 -6.65
CA THR A 62 -2.18 15.15 -5.81
C THR A 62 -2.42 13.90 -6.66
N TYR A 63 -2.32 12.71 -6.05
CA TYR A 63 -2.70 11.46 -6.72
C TYR A 63 -4.15 11.52 -7.20
N ASN A 64 -5.05 12.08 -6.40
CA ASN A 64 -6.48 12.13 -6.73
C ASN A 64 -6.74 12.95 -8.01
N GLU A 65 -6.05 14.07 -8.18
CA GLU A 65 -6.12 14.88 -9.41
C GLU A 65 -5.50 14.17 -10.61
N TYR A 66 -4.34 13.52 -10.40
CA TYR A 66 -3.67 12.71 -11.42
C TYR A 66 -4.57 11.55 -11.88
N ARG A 67 -5.08 10.74 -10.95
CA ARG A 67 -6.01 9.63 -11.14
C ARG A 67 -7.24 10.09 -11.91
N ALA A 68 -7.93 11.13 -11.47
CA ALA A 68 -9.13 11.64 -12.14
C ALA A 68 -8.85 12.04 -13.60
N LYS A 69 -7.72 12.73 -13.84
CA LYS A 69 -7.31 13.15 -15.19
C LYS A 69 -6.97 11.95 -16.08
N GLN A 70 -6.14 11.02 -15.61
CA GLN A 70 -5.74 9.85 -16.40
C GLN A 70 -6.91 8.89 -16.64
N ALA A 71 -7.77 8.69 -15.64
CA ALA A 71 -8.96 7.86 -15.78
C ALA A 71 -9.94 8.41 -16.82
N ALA A 72 -10.16 9.74 -16.85
CA ALA A 72 -10.97 10.38 -17.89
C ALA A 72 -10.35 10.24 -19.30
N ILE A 73 -9.02 10.34 -19.43
CA ILE A 73 -8.31 10.14 -20.70
C ILE A 73 -8.41 8.69 -21.17
N GLY A 74 -8.18 7.72 -20.28
CA GLY A 74 -8.29 6.29 -20.58
C GLY A 74 -9.71 5.90 -20.97
N ALA A 75 -10.71 6.32 -20.18
CA ALA A 75 -12.12 6.12 -20.44
C ALA A 75 -12.54 6.60 -21.83
N LYS A 76 -12.16 7.84 -22.20
CA LYS A 76 -12.43 8.40 -23.52
C LYS A 76 -11.72 7.65 -24.65
N THR A 77 -10.49 7.21 -24.42
CA THR A 77 -9.67 6.50 -25.42
C THR A 77 -10.20 5.11 -25.74
N TYR A 78 -10.69 4.38 -24.72
CA TYR A 78 -11.08 2.97 -24.84
C TYR A 78 -12.59 2.72 -24.76
N GLY A 79 -13.41 3.76 -24.59
CA GLY A 79 -14.87 3.62 -24.46
C GLY A 79 -15.31 2.98 -23.14
N LEU A 80 -14.56 3.23 -22.06
CA LEU A 80 -14.77 2.64 -20.72
C LEU A 80 -15.39 3.65 -19.74
N ASP A 81 -15.87 3.16 -18.61
CA ASP A 81 -16.30 4.00 -17.48
C ASP A 81 -15.06 4.59 -16.76
N PRO A 82 -14.94 5.93 -16.60
CA PRO A 82 -13.85 6.55 -15.85
C PRO A 82 -13.78 6.13 -14.38
N ALA A 83 -14.88 5.72 -13.74
CA ALA A 83 -14.84 5.15 -12.39
C ALA A 83 -14.07 3.83 -12.40
N ALA A 84 -14.45 2.88 -13.27
CA ALA A 84 -13.77 1.59 -13.41
C ALA A 84 -12.29 1.71 -13.82
N VAL A 85 -11.94 2.66 -14.70
CA VAL A 85 -10.52 2.93 -15.01
C VAL A 85 -9.78 3.44 -13.78
N GLY A 86 -10.38 4.34 -13.01
CA GLY A 86 -9.81 4.85 -11.77
C GLY A 86 -9.62 3.77 -10.71
N ASP A 87 -10.57 2.86 -10.53
CA ASP A 87 -10.48 1.77 -9.55
C ASP A 87 -9.38 0.77 -9.94
N GLY A 88 -9.19 0.54 -11.24
CA GLY A 88 -8.01 -0.16 -11.78
C GLY A 88 -6.70 0.58 -11.49
N MET A 89 -6.69 1.91 -11.53
CA MET A 89 -5.52 2.70 -11.11
C MET A 89 -5.24 2.57 -9.61
N ASP A 90 -6.24 2.65 -8.73
CA ASP A 90 -6.03 2.47 -7.28
C ASP A 90 -5.48 1.07 -6.98
N THR A 91 -6.02 0.05 -7.67
CA THR A 91 -5.52 -1.32 -7.60
C THR A 91 -4.05 -1.41 -8.03
N TRP A 92 -3.64 -0.67 -9.06
CA TRP A 92 -2.25 -0.65 -9.53
C TRP A 92 -1.29 0.08 -8.59
N HIS A 93 -1.75 1.15 -7.93
CA HIS A 93 -0.89 2.04 -7.13
C HIS A 93 -0.82 1.63 -5.65
N TRP A 94 -1.93 1.20 -5.07
CA TRP A 94 -2.10 1.08 -3.61
C TRP A 94 -2.48 -0.32 -3.14
N TRP A 95 -3.08 -1.16 -3.99
CA TRP A 95 -3.44 -2.52 -3.58
C TRP A 95 -2.22 -3.43 -3.53
N VAL A 96 -1.87 -3.86 -2.31
CA VAL A 96 -0.78 -4.82 -2.05
C VAL A 96 -1.22 -6.28 -2.27
N GLY A 97 -2.54 -6.54 -2.28
CA GLY A 97 -3.11 -7.80 -2.73
C GLY A 97 -2.59 -9.08 -2.07
N VAL A 98 -2.17 -10.05 -2.90
CA VAL A 98 -1.72 -11.38 -2.46
C VAL A 98 -0.42 -11.32 -1.65
N ASP A 99 0.34 -10.23 -1.78
CA ASP A 99 1.33 -9.82 -0.78
C ASP A 99 0.62 -9.33 0.48
N ASN A 100 0.09 -10.28 1.24
CA ASN A 100 -0.21 -10.05 2.64
C ASN A 100 1.07 -9.47 3.28
N PRO A 101 1.02 -8.35 4.01
CA PRO A 101 2.20 -7.81 4.72
C PRO A 101 2.94 -8.83 5.60
N GLY A 102 2.30 -9.95 5.97
CA GLY A 102 2.95 -11.14 6.53
C GLY A 102 3.99 -11.82 5.63
N PHE A 103 3.81 -11.88 4.31
CA PHE A 103 4.78 -12.50 3.38
C PHE A 103 6.14 -11.78 3.40
N TRP A 104 6.15 -10.45 3.25
CA TRP A 104 7.37 -9.65 3.35
C TRP A 104 8.01 -9.73 4.73
N GLN A 105 7.18 -9.81 5.78
CA GLN A 105 7.66 -10.02 7.15
C GLN A 105 8.29 -11.41 7.36
N ASP A 106 7.72 -12.46 6.78
CA ASP A 106 8.25 -13.82 6.86
C ASP A 106 9.53 -13.95 6.02
N LEU A 107 9.62 -13.30 4.85
CA LEU A 107 10.88 -13.14 4.11
C LEU A 107 11.93 -12.39 4.95
N THR A 108 11.55 -11.33 5.66
CA THR A 108 12.46 -10.62 6.59
C THR A 108 12.97 -11.54 7.70
N LYS A 109 12.12 -12.43 8.23
CA LYS A 109 12.54 -13.42 9.26
C LYS A 109 13.47 -14.49 8.70
N ILE A 110 13.18 -15.01 7.51
CA ILE A 110 14.02 -16.01 6.83
C ILE A 110 15.38 -15.43 6.45
N THR A 111 15.41 -14.22 5.89
CA THR A 111 16.63 -13.57 5.37
C THR A 111 17.41 -12.77 6.41
N GLY A 112 16.76 -12.31 7.48
CA GLY A 112 17.38 -11.57 8.58
C GLY A 112 18.05 -12.42 9.65
N GLY A 113 17.89 -13.75 9.60
CA GLY A 113 18.41 -14.66 10.63
C GLY A 113 19.90 -14.95 10.54
N LYS A 114 20.50 -15.36 11.66
CA LYS A 114 21.93 -15.76 11.78
C LYS A 114 22.36 -16.93 10.88
N HIS A 115 21.41 -17.64 10.28
CA HIS A 115 21.62 -18.78 9.38
C HIS A 115 21.36 -18.43 7.90
N ASN A 116 21.29 -17.14 7.54
CA ASN A 116 21.23 -16.73 6.14
C ASN A 116 22.60 -16.89 5.45
N PHE A 117 22.80 -18.03 4.79
CA PHE A 117 24.02 -18.33 4.04
C PHE A 117 24.08 -17.68 2.64
N THR A 118 23.00 -17.04 2.18
CA THR A 118 22.95 -16.39 0.84
C THR A 118 23.34 -14.91 0.88
N ASN A 119 23.38 -14.31 2.07
CA ASN A 119 23.56 -12.87 2.32
C ASN A 119 22.50 -11.94 1.67
N LEU A 120 21.48 -12.49 1.01
CA LEU A 120 20.29 -11.76 0.54
C LEU A 120 19.47 -11.30 1.75
N ARG A 121 19.12 -10.01 1.87
CA ARG A 121 18.34 -9.46 2.99
C ARG A 121 17.11 -8.75 2.46
N ILE A 122 15.94 -9.36 2.58
CA ILE A 122 14.70 -8.75 2.09
C ILE A 122 13.99 -8.15 3.30
N ASP A 123 14.19 -6.84 3.51
CA ASP A 123 13.65 -6.11 4.66
C ASP A 123 13.30 -4.66 4.25
N PHE A 124 12.10 -4.48 3.70
CA PHE A 124 11.61 -3.15 3.32
C PHE A 124 11.47 -2.21 4.52
N PHE A 125 11.23 -2.73 5.73
CA PHE A 125 11.07 -1.90 6.91
C PHE A 125 12.42 -1.30 7.34
N ARG A 126 13.48 -2.12 7.40
CA ARG A 126 14.87 -1.65 7.52
C ARG A 126 15.23 -0.63 6.45
N MET A 127 14.84 -0.86 5.19
CA MET A 127 15.13 0.08 4.11
C MET A 127 14.52 1.46 4.43
N LEU A 128 13.24 1.52 4.82
CA LEU A 128 12.57 2.76 5.22
C LEU A 128 13.23 3.43 6.43
N MET A 129 13.70 2.65 7.41
CA MET A 129 14.40 3.13 8.61
C MET A 129 15.80 3.69 8.34
N THR A 130 16.52 3.15 7.34
CA THR A 130 17.96 3.39 7.15
C THR A 130 18.30 4.19 5.90
N VAL A 131 17.37 4.33 4.96
CA VAL A 131 17.55 5.08 3.72
C VAL A 131 16.61 6.30 3.72
N PRO A 132 17.10 7.48 4.17
CA PRO A 132 16.26 8.67 4.27
C PRO A 132 15.80 9.14 2.89
N ARG A 133 14.61 9.76 2.80
CA ARG A 133 13.94 10.25 1.58
C ARG A 133 14.88 10.81 0.51
N LYS A 134 15.80 11.70 0.90
CA LYS A 134 16.79 12.37 0.02
C LYS A 134 17.82 11.43 -0.62
N ASP A 135 18.07 10.26 -0.04
CA ASP A 135 19.07 9.30 -0.50
C ASP A 135 18.44 8.10 -1.25
N ARG A 136 17.10 7.93 -1.18
CA ARG A 136 16.40 6.75 -1.70
C ARG A 136 16.65 6.51 -3.19
N PHE A 137 16.53 7.55 -4.01
CA PHE A 137 16.81 7.44 -5.45
C PHE A 137 18.30 7.20 -5.76
N THR A 138 19.20 7.92 -5.08
CA THR A 138 20.66 7.84 -5.36
C THR A 138 21.29 6.54 -4.86
N LYS A 139 20.78 5.94 -3.77
CA LYS A 139 21.26 4.65 -3.26
C LYS A 139 20.54 3.46 -3.90
N LEU A 140 19.20 3.48 -3.96
CA LEU A 140 18.39 2.30 -4.33
C LEU A 140 17.54 2.47 -5.60
N GLY A 141 17.47 3.66 -6.18
CA GLY A 141 16.60 3.95 -7.33
C GLY A 141 15.13 4.08 -6.97
N LEU A 142 14.80 4.09 -5.69
CA LEU A 142 13.43 4.19 -5.20
C LEU A 142 12.84 5.57 -5.48
N ILE A 143 11.59 5.59 -5.91
CA ILE A 143 10.82 6.79 -6.22
C ILE A 143 10.02 7.17 -4.98
N ASN A 144 10.22 8.39 -4.49
CA ASN A 144 9.42 8.92 -3.38
C ASN A 144 7.99 9.21 -3.84
N ASP A 145 7.03 8.96 -2.96
CA ASP A 145 5.62 9.28 -3.19
C ASP A 145 5.42 10.81 -3.22
N PRO A 146 4.87 11.39 -4.30
CA PRO A 146 4.58 12.82 -4.40
C PRO A 146 3.51 13.30 -3.40
N ASP A 147 2.65 12.40 -2.90
CA ASP A 147 1.63 12.75 -1.90
C ASP A 147 2.16 12.65 -0.46
N SER A 148 3.46 12.38 -0.28
CA SER A 148 4.15 12.31 1.02
C SER A 148 5.29 13.33 1.15
N VAL A 149 5.77 13.50 2.39
CA VAL A 149 6.90 14.37 2.78
C VAL A 149 7.78 13.65 3.82
N ALA A 150 9.03 14.08 3.99
CA ALA A 150 9.88 13.57 5.06
C ALA A 150 9.30 13.86 6.46
N ALA A 151 9.54 12.98 7.43
CA ALA A 151 9.25 13.25 8.84
C ALA A 151 10.15 14.37 9.40
N GLU A 152 9.55 15.30 10.13
CA GLU A 152 10.28 16.35 10.88
C GLU A 152 10.73 15.87 12.27
N LYS A 153 10.01 14.92 12.84
CA LYS A 153 10.27 14.28 14.15
C LYS A 153 9.96 12.78 14.10
N PRO A 154 10.51 11.97 15.02
CA PRO A 154 10.14 10.57 15.15
C PRO A 154 8.65 10.41 15.44
N ASP A 155 8.08 9.29 15.00
CA ASP A 155 6.77 8.82 15.47
C ASP A 155 6.83 8.32 16.93
N GLN A 156 5.67 7.86 17.41
CA GLN A 156 5.49 7.25 18.74
C GLN A 156 6.31 5.96 18.99
N PHE A 157 6.91 5.37 17.94
CA PHE A 157 7.80 4.20 18.03
C PHE A 157 9.28 4.58 17.83
N GLY A 158 9.60 5.88 17.71
CA GLY A 158 10.96 6.39 17.53
C GLY A 158 11.46 6.38 16.08
N LEU A 159 10.58 6.33 15.08
CA LEU A 159 10.93 6.12 13.67
C LEU A 159 10.72 7.38 12.83
N MET A 160 11.67 7.63 11.91
CA MET A 160 11.65 8.76 10.96
C MET A 160 11.02 8.33 9.62
N ILE A 161 9.80 7.81 9.65
CA ILE A 161 9.09 7.37 8.44
C ILE A 161 8.38 8.57 7.79
N ASP A 162 8.49 8.70 6.47
CA ASP A 162 7.79 9.72 5.69
C ASP A 162 6.28 9.70 5.94
N ARG A 163 5.66 10.87 5.84
CA ARG A 163 4.26 11.11 6.18
C ARG A 163 3.48 11.58 4.98
N MET A 164 2.28 11.07 4.78
CA MET A 164 1.34 11.61 3.81
C MET A 164 1.04 13.08 4.12
N LYS A 165 0.87 13.89 3.07
CA LYS A 165 0.38 15.27 3.21
C LYS A 165 -1.07 15.25 3.70
N ASP A 166 -1.44 16.23 4.51
CA ASP A 166 -2.83 16.35 4.95
C ASP A 166 -3.76 16.59 3.73
N GLY A 167 -4.87 15.86 3.67
CA GLY A 167 -5.83 15.85 2.58
C GLY A 167 -5.58 14.89 1.40
N THR A 168 -4.44 14.18 1.34
CA THR A 168 -4.15 13.25 0.22
C THR A 168 -4.72 11.85 0.43
N LEU A 169 -4.80 11.35 1.66
CA LEU A 169 -5.43 10.06 1.98
C LEU A 169 -6.92 10.08 1.63
N ARG A 170 -7.33 9.22 0.69
CA ARG A 170 -8.74 9.08 0.25
C ARG A 170 -9.25 7.64 0.23
N TRP A 171 -8.37 6.67 0.46
CA TRP A 171 -8.71 5.26 0.61
C TRP A 171 -8.79 4.86 2.08
N ASP A 172 -9.28 3.65 2.33
CA ASP A 172 -9.29 3.03 3.65
C ASP A 172 -7.88 2.50 3.98
N PRO A 173 -7.15 3.12 4.93
CA PRO A 173 -5.78 2.72 5.24
C PRO A 173 -5.70 1.38 5.99
N GLU A 174 -6.79 0.87 6.58
CA GLU A 174 -6.79 -0.47 7.17
C GLU A 174 -6.82 -1.56 6.07
N LYS A 175 -7.30 -1.22 4.87
CA LYS A 175 -7.36 -2.13 3.70
C LYS A 175 -6.17 -1.98 2.75
N PHE A 176 -5.71 -0.76 2.52
CA PHE A 176 -4.66 -0.45 1.54
C PHE A 176 -3.35 0.04 2.17
N GLY A 177 -3.33 0.29 3.48
CA GLY A 177 -2.19 0.85 4.19
C GLY A 177 -2.07 2.37 4.04
N TYR A 178 -1.14 2.95 4.80
CA TYR A 178 -0.68 4.33 4.61
C TYR A 178 0.55 4.33 3.71
N SER A 179 0.75 5.35 2.88
CA SER A 179 2.00 5.45 2.12
C SER A 179 3.20 5.56 3.06
N SER A 180 4.25 4.77 2.77
CA SER A 180 5.55 4.85 3.46
C SER A 180 6.45 6.00 2.95
N GLY A 181 5.92 6.84 2.06
CA GLY A 181 6.66 7.84 1.30
C GLY A 181 7.49 7.30 0.15
N VAL A 182 7.39 6.00 -0.16
CA VAL A 182 7.92 5.36 -1.37
C VAL A 182 6.74 4.86 -2.20
N ILE A 183 6.73 5.16 -3.50
CA ILE A 183 5.68 4.70 -4.43
C ILE A 183 5.51 3.18 -4.32
N GLY A 184 4.27 2.74 -4.11
CA GLY A 184 3.91 1.32 -4.03
C GLY A 184 4.33 0.60 -2.74
N LEU A 185 4.92 1.24 -1.74
CA LEU A 185 5.16 0.63 -0.42
C LEU A 185 4.21 1.20 0.64
N GLN A 186 3.41 0.33 1.24
CA GLN A 186 2.33 0.70 2.16
C GLN A 186 2.59 0.15 3.57
N LEU A 187 2.28 0.95 4.59
CA LEU A 187 2.43 0.64 6.01
C LEU A 187 1.12 0.12 6.58
N PHE A 188 1.18 -1.02 7.25
CA PHE A 188 0.08 -1.63 7.99
C PHE A 188 0.44 -1.78 9.46
N LYS A 189 -0.53 -1.61 10.36
CA LYS A 189 -0.38 -1.94 11.78
C LYS A 189 0.04 -3.41 11.94
N ASN A 190 1.02 -3.68 12.79
CA ASN A 190 1.34 -5.06 13.15
C ASN A 190 0.61 -5.48 14.43
N GLU A 191 -0.47 -6.24 14.30
CA GLU A 191 -1.21 -6.84 15.43
C GLU A 191 -0.35 -7.65 16.41
N LYS A 192 0.83 -8.13 15.99
CA LYS A 192 1.78 -8.89 16.82
C LYS A 192 2.84 -8.01 17.51
N PHE A 193 2.80 -6.70 17.32
CA PHE A 193 3.75 -5.77 17.92
C PHE A 193 3.56 -5.67 19.44
N ASP A 194 4.67 -5.78 20.18
CA ASP A 194 4.71 -5.49 21.61
C ASP A 194 5.64 -4.29 21.88
N PRO A 195 5.10 -3.12 22.28
CA PRO A 195 5.90 -1.94 22.56
C PRO A 195 6.89 -2.12 23.72
N LYS A 196 6.69 -3.11 24.61
CA LYS A 196 7.59 -3.38 25.75
C LYS A 196 8.90 -4.03 25.33
N HIS A 197 8.91 -4.70 24.19
CA HIS A 197 10.07 -5.39 23.63
C HIS A 197 10.57 -4.72 22.34
N TRP A 198 10.16 -3.47 22.10
CA TRP A 198 10.54 -2.71 20.91
C TRP A 198 11.83 -1.92 21.10
N SER A 199 12.75 -2.07 20.16
CA SER A 199 13.95 -1.26 20.04
C SER A 199 14.41 -1.22 18.58
N ALA A 200 14.34 -0.04 17.96
CA ALA A 200 14.75 0.15 16.56
C ALA A 200 16.22 -0.28 16.29
N PRO A 201 17.21 0.03 17.15
CA PRO A 201 18.57 -0.49 17.02
C PRO A 201 18.67 -2.02 17.11
N GLU A 202 17.89 -2.67 17.97
CA GLU A 202 17.92 -4.13 18.12
C GLU A 202 17.24 -4.86 16.95
N TYR A 203 16.13 -4.30 16.45
CA TYR A 203 15.53 -4.73 15.18
C TYR A 203 16.56 -4.66 14.04
N LEU A 204 17.28 -3.54 13.90
CA LEU A 204 18.32 -3.38 12.88
C LEU A 204 19.52 -4.32 13.06
N ALA A 205 19.73 -4.89 14.25
CA ALA A 205 20.77 -5.87 14.52
C ALA A 205 20.32 -7.32 14.24
N ASN A 206 19.04 -7.64 14.43
CA ASN A 206 18.50 -9.00 14.31
C ASN A 206 16.99 -8.99 13.96
N PRO A 207 16.58 -8.57 12.74
CA PRO A 207 15.17 -8.31 12.43
C PRO A 207 14.31 -9.59 12.46
N ALA A 208 14.93 -10.77 12.36
CA ALA A 208 14.25 -12.05 12.52
C ALA A 208 13.75 -12.38 13.94
N ALA A 209 14.25 -11.67 14.96
CA ALA A 209 13.86 -11.88 16.37
C ALA A 209 12.86 -10.83 16.91
N PHE A 210 12.49 -9.83 16.12
CA PHE A 210 11.65 -8.72 16.54
C PHE A 210 10.41 -8.59 15.65
N GLU A 211 9.27 -8.31 16.29
CA GLU A 211 8.05 -7.88 15.59
C GLU A 211 8.11 -6.35 15.46
N PRO A 212 8.17 -5.77 14.25
CA PRO A 212 8.17 -4.31 14.06
C PRO A 212 6.76 -3.72 14.26
N PRO A 213 6.62 -2.41 14.58
CA PRO A 213 5.32 -1.75 14.75
C PRO A 213 4.51 -1.66 13.44
N TYR A 214 5.21 -1.59 12.31
CA TYR A 214 4.62 -1.59 10.97
C TYR A 214 5.04 -2.85 10.21
N LYS A 215 4.12 -3.42 9.46
CA LYS A 215 4.46 -4.29 8.33
C LYS A 215 4.44 -3.48 7.05
N VAL A 216 5.29 -3.84 6.08
CA VAL A 216 5.34 -3.19 4.78
C VAL A 216 4.74 -4.13 3.74
N GLY A 217 3.67 -3.69 3.06
CA GLY A 217 3.13 -4.32 1.87
C GLY A 217 3.66 -3.64 0.60
N MET A 218 3.69 -4.39 -0.51
CA MET A 218 4.18 -3.93 -1.80
C MET A 218 3.06 -4.02 -2.85
N ALA A 219 2.77 -2.92 -3.53
CA ALA A 219 1.84 -2.85 -4.65
C ALA A 219 2.59 -2.88 -5.99
N CYS A 220 1.89 -3.19 -7.09
CA CYS A 220 2.46 -3.27 -8.44
C CYS A 220 3.30 -2.03 -8.81
N ALA A 221 2.86 -0.85 -8.37
CA ALA A 221 3.53 0.42 -8.62
C ALA A 221 5.00 0.50 -8.17
N PHE A 222 5.41 -0.25 -7.15
CA PHE A 222 6.80 -0.23 -6.64
C PHE A 222 7.82 -0.57 -7.73
N CYS A 223 7.52 -1.59 -8.54
CA CYS A 223 8.33 -1.99 -9.69
C CYS A 223 7.86 -1.34 -11.01
N HIS A 224 6.57 -1.05 -11.16
CA HIS A 224 5.99 -0.69 -12.46
C HIS A 224 5.84 0.82 -12.75
N ILE A 225 6.06 1.71 -11.78
CA ILE A 225 6.11 3.16 -12.03
C ILE A 225 7.54 3.63 -12.23
N GLY A 226 7.78 4.40 -13.30
CA GLY A 226 9.07 5.04 -13.58
C GLY A 226 8.96 6.55 -13.76
N PHE A 227 10.11 7.23 -13.85
CA PHE A 227 10.13 8.62 -14.29
C PHE A 227 9.79 8.74 -15.77
N ASN A 228 8.81 9.58 -16.08
CA ASN A 228 8.36 9.86 -17.42
C ASN A 228 9.50 10.48 -18.26
N PRO A 229 10.01 9.81 -19.32
CA PRO A 229 11.14 10.33 -20.11
C PRO A 229 10.78 11.60 -20.89
N LEU A 230 9.49 11.89 -21.10
CA LEU A 230 9.01 13.11 -21.74
C LEU A 230 8.81 14.28 -20.75
N ASN A 231 8.87 14.02 -19.44
CA ASN A 231 8.77 15.02 -18.39
C ASN A 231 9.53 14.59 -17.12
N PRO A 232 10.86 14.39 -17.18
CA PRO A 232 11.62 13.90 -16.04
C PRO A 232 11.60 14.91 -14.87
N PRO A 233 11.70 14.45 -13.62
CA PRO A 233 11.71 15.35 -12.46
C PRO A 233 12.99 16.17 -12.43
N LYS A 234 12.87 17.48 -12.16
CA LYS A 234 14.03 18.36 -11.93
C LYS A 234 14.83 17.95 -10.69
N ASN A 235 14.15 17.39 -9.70
CA ASN A 235 14.73 16.80 -8.50
C ASN A 235 14.17 15.38 -8.32
N PRO A 236 14.95 14.32 -8.58
CA PRO A 236 14.52 12.92 -8.36
C PRO A 236 14.09 12.59 -6.92
N THR A 237 14.47 13.40 -5.92
CA THR A 237 14.08 13.18 -4.52
C THR A 237 12.72 13.78 -4.16
N GLU A 238 12.22 14.72 -4.96
CA GLU A 238 10.90 15.33 -4.82
C GLU A 238 10.21 15.37 -6.20
N PRO A 239 9.81 14.21 -6.76
CA PRO A 239 9.07 14.14 -8.01
C PRO A 239 7.61 14.58 -7.81
N GLU A 240 7.01 15.13 -8.86
CA GLU A 240 5.56 15.37 -8.94
C GLU A 240 4.87 14.23 -9.69
N TRP A 241 3.56 14.01 -9.51
CA TRP A 241 2.81 12.99 -10.27
C TRP A 241 2.92 13.14 -11.78
N ILE A 242 3.08 14.37 -12.29
CA ILE A 242 3.28 14.63 -13.73
C ILE A 242 4.66 14.16 -14.23
N ASN A 243 5.62 13.92 -13.33
CA ASN A 243 6.92 13.31 -13.64
C ASN A 243 6.88 11.77 -13.63
N LEU A 244 5.78 11.15 -13.24
CA LEU A 244 5.64 9.70 -13.15
C LEU A 244 4.88 9.13 -14.35
N ASN A 245 5.25 7.92 -14.74
CA ASN A 245 4.54 7.13 -15.74
C ASN A 245 4.34 5.71 -15.20
N SER A 246 3.08 5.30 -15.09
CA SER A 246 2.69 4.05 -14.42
C SER A 246 2.82 2.77 -15.27
N SER A 247 3.33 2.85 -16.51
CA SER A 247 3.40 1.70 -17.43
C SER A 247 4.80 1.35 -17.95
N ILE A 248 5.85 2.10 -17.59
CA ILE A 248 7.22 1.92 -18.12
C ILE A 248 8.19 1.18 -17.19
N GLY A 249 7.82 0.95 -15.92
CA GLY A 249 8.70 0.36 -14.92
C GLY A 249 9.73 1.31 -14.32
N ASN A 250 10.17 1.01 -13.09
CA ASN A 250 11.26 1.73 -12.45
C ASN A 250 12.62 1.27 -13.00
N GLN A 251 13.05 1.89 -14.10
CA GLN A 251 14.34 1.61 -14.76
C GLN A 251 15.58 1.88 -13.90
N PHE A 252 15.43 2.49 -12.73
CA PHE A 252 16.53 2.84 -11.83
C PHE A 252 16.61 1.94 -10.59
N LEU A 253 15.62 1.07 -10.35
CA LEU A 253 15.52 0.21 -9.18
C LEU A 253 16.74 -0.71 -9.06
N ARG A 254 17.36 -0.72 -7.88
CA ARG A 254 18.52 -1.58 -7.56
C ARG A 254 18.11 -2.63 -6.51
N GLU A 255 17.31 -3.59 -6.97
CA GLU A 255 16.75 -4.70 -6.19
C GLU A 255 17.76 -5.51 -5.36
N GLY A 256 19.02 -5.61 -5.81
CA GLY A 256 20.10 -6.29 -5.07
C GLY A 256 20.81 -5.45 -4.00
N LEU A 257 20.38 -4.21 -3.74
CA LEU A 257 20.95 -3.31 -2.73
C LEU A 257 19.99 -2.97 -1.58
N ILE A 258 18.75 -3.46 -1.64
CA ILE A 258 17.70 -3.29 -0.63
C ILE A 258 18.01 -4.20 0.58
#